data_AF-R5GY94-F1
#
_entry.id   AF-R5GY94-F1
#
_cell.length_a   1.000
_cell.length_b   1.000
_cell.length_c   1.000
_cell.angle_alpha   90.00
_cell.angle_beta   90.00
_cell.angle_gamma   90.00
#
_symmetry.space_group_name_H-M   'P 1'
#
loop_
_entity.id
_entity.type
_entity.pdbx_description
1 polymer ?
#
loop_
_entity_poly.entity_id
_entity_poly.type
_entity_poly.pdbx_seq_one_letter_code
_entity_poly.pdbx_strand_id
1 'polypeptide(L)'
;MLPIGAILQDYGPDGWTKFTQDEQMTMMSLWCMMRSPLMIGGEMTKFDEFTMSLLTNSDIISCLNSTHSAHPLFRKTVDGNEQIAWFTTHEDGKTFYAALFNCGESECEITAELPVTCSLSAHEVWTGADSKISGTLTASVKPHGVAMFRLTRI
;
A
#
# COMPACT_ATOMS: atom_id res chain seq x y z
N MET A 1 2.16 7.45 16.73
CA MET A 1 0.83 7.73 16.15
C MET A 1 1.04 8.11 14.69
N LEU A 2 0.17 7.66 13.79
CA LEU A 2 0.27 7.88 12.34
C LEU A 2 -0.21 9.30 11.98
N PRO A 3 0.60 10.11 11.28
CA PRO A 3 0.25 11.48 10.91
C PRO A 3 -0.60 11.51 9.64
N ILE A 4 -1.88 11.14 9.75
CA ILE A 4 -2.84 11.12 8.64
C ILE A 4 -3.87 12.23 8.86
N GLY A 5 -4.20 12.97 7.79
CA GLY A 5 -5.23 14.01 7.81
C GLY A 5 -4.86 15.24 8.65
N ALA A 6 -5.86 15.80 9.33
CA ALA A 6 -5.72 16.97 10.19
C ALA A 6 -4.86 16.69 11.42
N ILE A 7 -3.72 17.36 11.56
CA ILE A 7 -2.79 17.23 12.70
C ILE A 7 -2.47 18.62 13.31
N LEU A 8 -1.82 18.68 14.47
CA LEU A 8 -1.35 19.95 15.07
C LEU A 8 -2.45 21.01 15.28
N GLN A 9 -3.64 20.56 15.68
CA GLN A 9 -4.83 21.42 15.81
C GLN A 9 -4.74 22.45 16.95
N ASP A 10 -3.82 22.22 17.89
CA ASP A 10 -3.42 23.13 18.94
C ASP A 10 -2.58 24.32 18.44
N TYR A 11 -1.90 24.17 17.30
CA TYR A 11 -1.12 25.23 16.66
C TYR A 11 -1.90 26.04 15.61
N GLY A 12 -3.02 25.52 15.10
CA GLY A 12 -3.91 26.22 14.18
C GLY A 12 -4.99 25.34 13.55
N PRO A 13 -6.09 25.93 13.05
CA PRO A 13 -7.24 25.19 12.53
C PRO A 13 -6.96 24.42 11.22
N ASP A 14 -5.93 24.85 10.47
CA ASP A 14 -5.56 24.33 9.15
C ASP A 14 -4.34 23.39 9.19
N GLY A 15 -3.96 22.91 10.38
CA GLY A 15 -2.87 21.96 10.51
C GLY A 15 -3.21 20.65 9.79
N TRP A 16 -2.51 20.36 8.70
CA TRP A 16 -2.65 19.10 7.95
C TRP A 16 -1.32 18.36 7.92
N THR A 17 -1.38 17.06 7.66
CA THR A 17 -0.17 16.27 7.46
C THR A 17 0.66 16.82 6.31
N LYS A 18 1.98 16.79 6.47
CA LYS A 18 2.92 17.21 5.42
C LYS A 18 3.15 16.12 4.38
N PHE A 19 2.63 14.92 4.61
CA PHE A 19 2.66 13.86 3.61
C PHE A 19 1.72 14.17 2.46
N THR A 20 2.22 13.95 1.26
CA THR A 20 1.40 13.87 0.05
C THR A 20 0.40 12.71 0.14
N GLN A 21 -0.58 12.68 -0.76
CA GLN A 21 -1.52 11.56 -0.81
C GLN A 21 -0.82 10.24 -1.13
N ASP A 22 0.15 10.27 -2.05
CA ASP A 22 0.96 9.11 -2.43
C ASP A 22 1.77 8.58 -1.22
N GLU A 23 2.39 9.47 -0.44
CA GLU A 23 3.11 9.09 0.78
C GLU A 23 2.18 8.52 1.86
N GLN A 24 0.96 9.04 1.99
CA GLN A 24 -0.05 8.49 2.91
C GLN A 24 -0.50 7.09 2.49
N MET A 25 -0.73 6.85 1.20
CA MET A 25 -1.04 5.51 0.67
C MET A 25 0.12 4.54 0.87
N THR A 26 1.36 4.98 0.63
CA THR A 26 2.59 4.22 0.88
C THR A 26 2.71 3.81 2.34
N MET A 27 2.54 4.75 3.27
CA MET A 27 2.56 4.48 4.69
C MET A 27 1.48 3.49 5.10
N MET A 28 0.23 3.70 4.67
CA MET A 28 -0.88 2.82 5.01
C MET A 28 -0.70 1.40 4.47
N SER A 29 -0.24 1.27 3.23
CA SER A 29 0.02 -0.03 2.60
C SER A 29 1.08 -0.81 3.37
N LEU A 30 2.19 -0.16 3.72
CA LEU A 30 3.28 -0.81 4.45
C LEU A 30 2.88 -1.17 5.89
N TRP A 31 2.24 -0.24 6.62
CA TRP A 31 1.80 -0.49 8.00
C TRP A 31 0.83 -1.67 8.09
N CYS A 32 -0.14 -1.72 7.18
CA CYS A 32 -1.14 -2.78 7.17
C CYS A 32 -0.53 -4.12 6.72
N MET A 33 0.35 -4.11 5.72
CA MET A 33 1.04 -5.32 5.28
C MET A 33 1.93 -5.92 6.38
N MET A 34 2.59 -5.07 7.18
CA MET A 34 3.39 -5.51 8.33
C MET A 34 2.57 -5.82 9.59
N ARG A 35 1.23 -5.67 9.53
CA ARG A 35 0.30 -5.83 10.65
C ARG A 35 0.63 -4.95 11.85
N SER A 36 1.11 -3.75 11.59
CA SER A 36 1.46 -2.79 12.63
C SER A 36 0.18 -2.19 13.25
N PRO A 37 0.14 -1.93 14.57
CA PRO A 37 -1.00 -1.27 15.20
C PRO A 37 -1.33 0.09 14.57
N LEU A 38 -2.58 0.26 14.10
CA LEU A 38 -3.06 1.52 13.51
C LEU A 38 -3.52 2.51 14.58
N MET A 39 -2.56 3.24 15.16
CA MET A 39 -2.84 4.32 16.12
C MET A 39 -2.88 5.67 15.39
N ILE A 40 -4.09 6.16 15.11
CA ILE A 40 -4.31 7.40 14.34
C ILE A 40 -4.00 8.62 15.21
N GLY A 41 -3.15 9.51 14.69
CA GLY A 41 -2.74 10.74 15.39
C GLY A 41 -3.48 12.01 14.95
N GLY A 42 -4.32 11.92 13.91
CA GLY A 42 -5.09 13.04 13.40
C GLY A 42 -6.44 13.23 14.10
N GLU A 43 -6.97 14.45 14.03
CA GLU A 43 -8.30 14.81 14.53
C GLU A 43 -9.38 14.24 13.60
N MET A 44 -10.03 13.15 14.04
CA MET A 44 -10.95 12.37 13.22
C MET A 44 -12.21 13.14 12.79
N THR A 45 -12.64 14.14 13.56
CA THR A 45 -13.82 14.97 13.19
C THR A 45 -13.58 15.84 11.97
N LYS A 46 -12.34 16.00 11.54
CA LYS A 46 -11.92 16.84 10.41
C LYS A 46 -11.46 16.05 9.19
N PHE A 47 -11.65 14.73 9.16
CA PHE A 47 -11.23 13.93 8.01
C PHE A 47 -12.02 14.27 6.76
N ASP A 48 -11.29 14.51 5.68
CA ASP A 48 -11.84 14.61 4.34
C ASP A 48 -12.14 13.21 3.76
N GLU A 49 -12.78 13.16 2.61
CA GLU A 49 -13.14 11.90 1.95
C GLU A 49 -11.91 11.04 1.65
N PHE A 50 -10.80 11.67 1.25
CA PHE A 50 -9.55 10.97 0.99
C PHE A 50 -9.01 10.30 2.27
N THR A 51 -8.84 11.07 3.35
CA THR A 51 -8.35 10.55 4.64
C THR A 51 -9.25 9.46 5.18
N MET A 52 -10.57 9.64 5.07
CA MET A 52 -11.53 8.62 5.46
C MET A 52 -11.33 7.34 4.64
N SER A 53 -11.15 7.46 3.33
CA SER A 53 -10.96 6.31 2.44
C SER A 53 -9.72 5.47 2.79
N LEU A 54 -8.64 6.10 3.29
CA LEU A 54 -7.46 5.39 3.78
C LEU A 54 -7.79 4.42 4.93
N LEU A 55 -8.74 4.80 5.80
CA LEU A 55 -9.10 4.05 7.00
C LEU A 55 -10.28 3.10 6.79
N THR A 56 -11.09 3.33 5.77
CA THR A 56 -12.29 2.53 5.47
C THR A 56 -12.12 1.58 4.29
N ASN A 57 -10.96 1.55 3.64
CA ASN A 57 -10.69 0.62 2.55
C ASN A 57 -10.68 -0.83 3.08
N SER A 58 -11.64 -1.64 2.64
CA SER A 58 -11.82 -3.01 3.09
C SER A 58 -10.62 -3.92 2.79
N ASP A 59 -9.90 -3.68 1.68
CA ASP A 59 -8.75 -4.48 1.31
C ASP A 59 -7.54 -4.19 2.19
N ILE A 60 -7.34 -2.92 2.58
CA ILE A 60 -6.31 -2.52 3.53
C ILE A 60 -6.58 -3.10 4.92
N ILE A 61 -7.83 -3.01 5.39
CA ILE A 61 -8.27 -3.60 6.67
C ILE A 61 -8.12 -5.12 6.67
N SER A 62 -8.50 -5.77 5.56
CA SER A 62 -8.34 -7.21 5.38
C SER A 62 -6.87 -7.61 5.42
N CYS A 63 -6.00 -6.86 4.73
CA CYS A 63 -4.56 -7.08 4.76
C CYS A 63 -3.99 -7.04 6.19
N LEU A 64 -4.39 -6.03 6.99
CA LEU A 64 -3.96 -5.89 8.39
C LEU A 64 -4.41 -7.06 9.28
N ASN A 65 -5.67 -7.48 9.15
CA ASN A 65 -6.29 -8.39 10.12
C ASN A 65 -6.09 -9.86 9.79
N SER A 66 -6.00 -10.20 8.50
CA SER A 66 -6.18 -11.57 8.02
C SER A 66 -5.02 -12.08 7.15
N THR A 67 -3.84 -11.46 7.26
CA THR A 67 -2.63 -11.92 6.56
C THR A 67 -1.54 -12.38 7.51
N HIS A 68 -0.54 -13.07 6.98
CA HIS A 68 0.63 -13.49 7.72
C HIS A 68 1.84 -13.64 6.78
N SER A 69 3.02 -13.80 7.39
CA SER A 69 4.28 -14.00 6.68
C SER A 69 4.60 -12.88 5.69
N ALA A 70 4.37 -11.62 6.07
CA ALA A 70 4.81 -10.47 5.28
C ALA A 70 6.35 -10.44 5.18
N HIS A 71 6.88 -10.38 3.97
CA HIS A 71 8.32 -10.33 3.73
C HIS A 71 8.64 -9.54 2.45
N PRO A 72 9.84 -8.92 2.38
CA PRO A 72 10.30 -8.30 1.15
C PRO A 72 10.62 -9.36 0.09
N LEU A 73 10.20 -9.13 -1.15
CA LEU A 73 10.65 -9.88 -2.32
C LEU A 73 12.00 -9.35 -2.80
N PHE A 74 12.15 -8.03 -2.86
CA PHE A 74 13.41 -7.37 -3.14
C PHE A 74 13.43 -5.94 -2.64
N ARG A 75 14.65 -5.39 -2.57
CA ARG A 75 14.95 -3.96 -2.48
C ARG A 75 16.13 -3.69 -3.40
N LYS A 76 15.98 -2.82 -4.39
CA LYS A 76 17.02 -2.52 -5.39
C LYS A 76 16.91 -1.09 -5.87
N THR A 77 17.99 -0.58 -6.45
CA THR A 77 18.00 0.72 -7.13
C THR A 77 18.09 0.51 -8.62
N VAL A 78 17.19 1.13 -9.39
CA VAL A 78 17.15 1.11 -10.85
C VAL A 78 17.09 2.54 -11.34
N ASP A 79 18.04 2.95 -12.19
CA ASP A 79 18.11 4.32 -12.74
C ASP A 79 18.05 5.44 -11.69
N GLY A 80 18.64 5.18 -10.51
CA GLY A 80 18.65 6.12 -9.39
C GLY A 80 17.40 6.11 -8.50
N ASN A 81 16.36 5.35 -8.88
CA ASN A 81 15.15 5.18 -8.06
C ASN A 81 15.23 3.92 -7.21
N GLU A 82 14.99 4.06 -5.90
CA GLU A 82 14.87 2.92 -5.01
C GLU A 82 13.50 2.26 -5.17
N GLN A 83 13.50 0.98 -5.54
CA GLN A 83 12.31 0.16 -5.77
C GLN A 83 12.27 -0.98 -4.75
N ILE A 84 11.10 -1.18 -4.14
CA ILE A 84 10.90 -2.22 -3.12
C ILE A 84 9.62 -2.98 -3.44
N ALA A 85 9.67 -4.30 -3.32
CA ALA A 85 8.47 -5.14 -3.42
C ALA A 85 8.29 -5.96 -2.15
N TRP A 86 7.05 -6.05 -1.68
CA TRP A 86 6.66 -6.88 -0.55
C TRP A 86 5.53 -7.82 -0.92
N PHE A 87 5.46 -8.92 -0.19
CA PHE A 87 4.45 -9.96 -0.37
C PHE A 87 3.96 -10.46 0.99
N THR A 88 2.66 -10.74 1.10
CA THR A 88 2.04 -11.37 2.26
C THR A 88 0.93 -12.33 1.82
N THR A 89 0.64 -13.32 2.65
CA THR A 89 -0.37 -14.36 2.36
C THR A 89 -1.58 -14.17 3.25
N HIS A 90 -2.77 -14.28 2.68
CA HIS A 90 -4.01 -14.25 3.44
C HIS A 90 -4.29 -15.61 4.08
N GLU A 91 -4.97 -15.61 5.22
CA GLU A 91 -5.26 -16.82 6.01
C GLU A 91 -6.16 -17.84 5.29
N ASP A 92 -6.88 -17.44 4.24
CA ASP A 92 -7.71 -18.33 3.41
C ASP A 92 -6.91 -19.27 2.47
N GLY A 93 -5.59 -19.05 2.33
CA GLY A 93 -4.70 -19.85 1.48
C GLY A 93 -4.91 -19.70 -0.04
N LYS A 94 -5.79 -18.80 -0.48
CA LYS A 94 -6.12 -18.53 -1.90
C LYS A 94 -5.86 -17.08 -2.30
N THR A 95 -5.81 -16.20 -1.32
CA THR A 95 -5.60 -14.76 -1.47
C THR A 95 -4.20 -14.38 -1.01
N PHE A 96 -3.58 -13.46 -1.73
CA PHE A 96 -2.28 -12.89 -1.42
C PHE A 96 -2.36 -11.38 -1.58
N TYR A 97 -1.42 -10.67 -0.97
CA TYR A 97 -1.23 -9.26 -1.24
C TYR A 97 0.22 -9.01 -1.64
N ALA A 98 0.40 -8.14 -2.63
CA ALA A 98 1.71 -7.67 -3.06
C ALA A 98 1.70 -6.14 -3.15
N ALA A 99 2.79 -5.50 -2.76
CA ALA A 99 2.93 -4.04 -2.84
C ALA A 99 4.26 -3.68 -3.50
N LEU A 100 4.20 -2.77 -4.47
CA LEU A 100 5.32 -2.22 -5.20
C LEU A 100 5.50 -0.76 -4.78
N PHE A 101 6.62 -0.44 -4.15
CA PHE A 101 6.93 0.88 -3.61
C PHE A 101 8.01 1.55 -4.45
N ASN A 102 7.76 2.81 -4.81
CA ASN A 102 8.75 3.69 -5.39
C ASN A 102 9.24 4.67 -4.33
N CYS A 103 10.46 4.46 -3.83
CA CYS A 103 11.14 5.36 -2.90
C CYS A 103 12.08 6.33 -3.63
N GLY A 104 11.94 6.47 -4.94
CA GLY A 104 12.65 7.43 -5.77
C GLY A 104 11.84 8.70 -6.06
N GLU A 105 12.51 9.65 -6.73
CA GLU A 105 12.01 11.00 -7.00
C GLU A 105 11.31 11.13 -8.37
N SER A 106 11.37 10.09 -9.21
CA SER A 106 10.68 10.05 -10.49
C SER A 106 9.78 8.83 -10.62
N GLU A 107 8.71 8.95 -11.41
CA GLU A 107 7.83 7.82 -11.72
C GLU A 107 8.64 6.71 -12.38
N CYS A 108 8.40 5.46 -11.97
CA CYS A 108 9.09 4.31 -12.54
C CYS A 108 8.18 3.10 -12.65
N GLU A 109 8.50 2.23 -13.61
CA GLU A 109 7.86 0.93 -13.74
C GLU A 109 8.59 -0.09 -12.84
N ILE A 110 7.83 -0.75 -11.97
CA ILE A 110 8.34 -1.74 -11.03
C ILE A 110 7.76 -3.09 -11.39
N THR A 111 8.63 -4.09 -11.55
CA THR A 111 8.24 -5.48 -11.79
C THR A 111 8.75 -6.37 -10.66
N ALA A 112 7.86 -7.23 -10.14
CA ALA A 112 8.15 -8.25 -9.14
C ALA A 112 7.77 -9.64 -9.61
N GLU A 113 8.67 -10.60 -9.41
CA GLU A 113 8.37 -12.02 -9.51
C GLU A 113 7.68 -12.48 -8.23
N LEU A 114 6.52 -13.11 -8.38
CA LEU A 114 5.72 -13.59 -7.26
C LEU A 114 6.15 -15.01 -6.88
N PRO A 115 6.15 -15.37 -5.58
CA PRO A 115 6.49 -16.72 -5.11
C PRO A 115 5.37 -17.76 -5.39
N VAL A 116 4.50 -17.49 -6.36
CA VAL A 116 3.35 -18.30 -6.75
C VAL A 116 3.29 -18.42 -8.27
N THR A 117 3.18 -19.66 -8.76
CA THR A 117 3.28 -19.99 -10.20
C THR A 117 1.93 -20.18 -10.88
N CYS A 118 0.83 -19.82 -10.22
CA CYS A 118 -0.53 -19.91 -10.76
C CYS A 118 -1.01 -18.61 -11.41
N SER A 119 -2.05 -18.70 -12.23
CA SER A 119 -2.78 -17.52 -12.69
C SER A 119 -3.56 -16.88 -11.54
N LEU A 120 -3.50 -15.55 -11.46
CA LEU A 120 -4.12 -14.77 -10.40
C LEU A 120 -4.99 -13.66 -11.02
N SER A 121 -6.14 -13.41 -10.40
CA SER A 121 -6.87 -12.16 -10.56
C SER A 121 -6.21 -11.12 -9.66
N ALA A 122 -5.79 -10.00 -10.22
CA ALA A 122 -5.12 -8.93 -9.50
C ALA A 122 -6.02 -7.69 -9.46
N HIS A 123 -6.44 -7.32 -8.26
CA HIS A 123 -7.22 -6.12 -7.98
C HIS A 123 -6.30 -5.08 -7.33
N GLU A 124 -6.09 -3.93 -7.98
CA GLU A 124 -5.30 -2.84 -7.42
C GLU A 124 -6.13 -2.07 -6.39
N VAL A 125 -5.64 -2.02 -5.16
CA VAL A 125 -6.37 -1.66 -3.94
C VAL A 125 -6.78 -0.19 -3.88
N TRP A 126 -6.00 0.69 -4.49
CA TRP A 126 -6.20 2.15 -4.39
C TRP A 126 -6.99 2.71 -5.58
N THR A 127 -6.77 2.18 -6.77
CA THR A 127 -7.39 2.59 -8.03
C THR A 127 -8.63 1.76 -8.36
N GLY A 128 -8.77 0.56 -7.78
CA GLY A 128 -9.83 -0.39 -8.05
C GLY A 128 -9.71 -1.11 -9.40
N ALA A 129 -8.59 -0.97 -10.11
CA ALA A 129 -8.38 -1.58 -11.40
C ALA A 129 -8.15 -3.10 -11.29
N ASP A 130 -8.82 -3.87 -12.13
CA ASP A 130 -8.66 -5.33 -12.20
C ASP A 130 -7.79 -5.75 -13.40
N SER A 131 -6.98 -6.77 -13.20
CA SER A 131 -6.15 -7.40 -14.24
C SER A 131 -5.95 -8.89 -13.96
N LYS A 132 -5.35 -9.61 -14.91
CA LYS A 132 -4.92 -11.00 -14.73
C LYS A 132 -3.43 -11.10 -14.92
N ILE A 133 -2.78 -11.81 -14.01
CA ILE A 133 -1.33 -11.99 -14.03
C ILE A 133 -0.95 -13.45 -13.83
N SER A 134 0.29 -13.80 -14.16
CA SER A 134 0.86 -15.13 -13.94
C SER A 134 2.35 -14.99 -13.67
N GLY A 135 2.78 -15.28 -12.45
CA GLY A 135 4.19 -15.29 -12.05
C GLY A 135 4.85 -13.91 -11.87
N THR A 136 4.44 -12.88 -12.61
CA THR A 136 4.97 -11.52 -12.48
C THR A 136 3.87 -10.48 -12.27
N LEU A 137 4.19 -9.45 -11.49
CA LEU A 137 3.36 -8.28 -11.25
C LEU A 137 4.14 -7.03 -11.64
N THR A 138 3.54 -6.18 -12.47
CA THR A 138 4.17 -4.96 -12.97
C THR A 138 3.21 -3.77 -12.84
N ALA A 139 3.71 -2.62 -12.39
CA ALA A 139 2.94 -1.38 -12.30
C ALA A 139 3.82 -0.14 -12.50
N SER A 140 3.24 0.93 -13.05
CA SER A 140 3.82 2.28 -13.01
C SER A 140 3.51 2.91 -11.65
N VAL A 141 4.54 3.36 -10.93
CA VAL A 141 4.40 3.89 -9.57
C VAL A 141 5.01 5.28 -9.50
N LYS A 142 4.19 6.26 -9.09
CA LYS A 142 4.60 7.66 -8.89
C LYS A 142 5.71 7.79 -7.84
N PRO A 143 6.46 8.90 -7.83
CA PRO A 143 7.43 9.19 -6.76
C PRO A 143 6.80 9.06 -5.38
N HIS A 144 7.49 8.38 -4.47
CA HIS A 144 7.05 8.11 -3.09
C HIS A 144 5.73 7.33 -2.97
N GLY A 145 5.24 6.80 -4.09
CA GLY A 145 3.96 6.12 -4.19
C GLY A 145 4.07 4.61 -4.02
N VAL A 146 2.90 3.98 -4.07
CA VAL A 146 2.72 2.53 -3.98
C VAL A 146 1.66 2.06 -4.96
N ALA A 147 1.87 0.88 -5.54
CA ALA A 147 0.80 0.10 -6.16
C ALA A 147 0.62 -1.19 -5.35
N MET A 148 -0.55 -1.38 -4.76
CA MET A 148 -0.84 -2.52 -3.90
C MET A 148 -1.96 -3.36 -4.50
N PHE A 149 -1.77 -4.67 -4.54
CA PHE A 149 -2.68 -5.58 -5.22
C PHE A 149 -3.18 -6.66 -4.28
N ARG A 150 -4.49 -6.90 -4.28
CA ARG A 150 -5.10 -8.14 -3.80
C ARG A 150 -5.09 -9.15 -4.94
N LEU A 151 -4.42 -10.27 -4.72
CA LEU A 151 -4.23 -11.33 -5.70
C LEU A 151 -5.04 -12.55 -5.29
N THR A 152 -5.91 -13.05 -6.16
CA THR A 152 -6.74 -14.24 -5.88
C THR A 152 -6.51 -15.31 -6.92
N ARG A 153 -6.30 -16.56 -6.49
CA ARG A 153 -6.19 -17.71 -7.42
C ARG A 153 -7.44 -17.86 -8.28
N ILE A 154 -7.23 -18.07 -9.58
CA ILE A 154 -8.26 -18.40 -10.57
C ILE A 154 -8.36 -19.91 -10.71
#